data_AF-A0A7S3MF34-F1
#
_entry.id   AF-A0A7S3MF34-F1
#
_cell.length_a   1.000
_cell.length_b   1.000
_cell.length_c   1.000
_cell.angle_alpha   90.00
_cell.angle_beta   90.00
_cell.angle_gamma   90.00
#
_symmetry.space_group_name_H-M   'P 1'
#
loop_
_entity.id
_entity.type
_entity.pdbx_description
1 polymer ?
#
loop_
_entity_poly.entity_id
_entity_poly.type
_entity_poly.pdbx_seq_one_letter_code
_entity_poly.pdbx_strand_id
1 'polypeptide(L)'
;PTRQVIDDRLHACAFRDYPLGFSTVGPYDNIGSLTEAHLKSYVDVNYTAENMVIAASGPLKHEELVKLVSASFGSIKAGAPKSGTGKPYFCGAELLYRNDEMGPTAYIAVGWEGVPWRSP
;
A
#
# COMPACT_ATOMS: atom_id res chain seq x y z
N PRO A 1 18.14 6.23 12.20
CA PRO A 1 17.00 5.58 11.51
C PRO A 1 16.46 6.56 10.46
N THR A 2 15.96 6.08 9.33
CA THR A 2 15.33 6.95 8.33
C THR A 2 13.91 7.31 8.77
N ARG A 3 13.40 8.45 8.31
CA ARG A 3 12.02 8.90 8.55
C ARG A 3 10.98 7.79 8.29
N GLN A 4 11.17 7.04 7.21
CA GLN A 4 10.32 5.91 6.82
C GLN A 4 10.17 4.86 7.92
N VAL A 5 11.23 4.53 8.66
CA VAL A 5 11.17 3.52 9.73
C VAL A 5 10.26 3.97 10.88
N ILE A 6 10.27 5.25 11.22
CA ILE A 6 9.42 5.79 12.28
C ILE A 6 7.97 5.91 11.79
N ASP A 7 7.76 6.29 10.54
CA ASP A 7 6.43 6.37 9.93
C ASP A 7 5.78 4.97 9.84
N ASP A 8 6.52 3.94 9.41
CA ASP A 8 6.04 2.55 9.38
C ASP A 8 5.68 2.04 10.78
N ARG A 9 6.51 2.37 11.79
CA ARG A 9 6.26 2.02 13.18
C ARG A 9 5.02 2.72 13.75
N LEU A 10 4.79 3.98 13.38
CA LEU A 10 3.58 4.69 13.77
C LEU A 10 2.33 4.01 13.19
N HIS A 11 2.34 3.63 11.90
CA HIS A 11 1.23 2.94 11.27
C HIS A 11 0.99 1.54 11.86
N ALA A 12 2.06 0.77 12.06
CA ALA A 12 1.98 -0.55 12.68
C ALA A 12 1.42 -0.50 14.11
N CYS A 13 1.75 0.57 14.86
CA CYS A 13 1.22 0.79 16.20
C CYS A 13 -0.26 1.20 16.16
N ALA A 14 -0.61 2.18 15.31
CA ALA A 14 -1.95 2.75 15.23
C ALA A 14 -2.99 1.82 14.59
N PHE A 15 -2.58 0.95 13.67
CA PHE A 15 -3.47 0.07 12.89
C PHE A 15 -3.08 -1.42 12.99
N ARG A 16 -2.64 -1.85 14.18
CA ARG A 16 -2.06 -3.18 14.45
C ARG A 16 -2.80 -4.37 13.82
N ASP A 17 -4.13 -4.36 13.88
CA ASP A 17 -4.97 -5.48 13.44
C ASP A 17 -5.55 -5.29 12.02
N TYR A 18 -5.08 -4.27 11.30
CA TYR A 18 -5.58 -3.91 9.98
C TYR A 18 -4.45 -3.89 8.94
N PRO A 19 -4.75 -4.18 7.66
CA PRO A 19 -3.73 -4.16 6.60
C PRO A 19 -3.01 -2.82 6.44
N LEU A 20 -3.61 -1.71 6.91
CA LEU A 20 -3.01 -0.38 6.89
C LEU A 20 -1.78 -0.25 7.82
N GLY A 21 -1.64 -1.14 8.81
CA GLY A 21 -0.47 -1.19 9.70
C GLY A 21 0.73 -1.95 9.10
N PHE A 22 0.57 -2.61 7.95
CA PHE A 22 1.65 -3.38 7.34
C PHE A 22 2.65 -2.45 6.63
N SER A 23 3.95 -2.68 6.87
CA SER A 23 4.99 -1.99 6.11
C SER A 23 4.96 -2.40 4.63
N THR A 24 5.26 -1.45 3.75
CA THR A 24 5.36 -1.68 2.31
C THR A 24 6.44 -2.69 1.90
N VAL A 25 7.50 -2.83 2.70
CA VAL A 25 8.57 -3.81 2.47
C VAL A 25 8.16 -5.21 2.97
N GLY A 26 7.20 -5.27 3.90
CA GLY A 26 6.79 -6.50 4.57
C GLY A 26 7.81 -6.99 5.61
N PRO A 27 7.48 -8.08 6.34
CA PRO A 27 8.35 -8.64 7.36
C PRO A 27 9.55 -9.38 6.75
N TYR A 28 10.73 -9.24 7.35
CA TYR A 28 11.95 -9.94 6.93
C TYR A 28 11.80 -11.47 6.97
N ASP A 29 11.01 -11.99 7.91
CA ASP A 29 10.83 -13.44 8.13
C ASP A 29 10.19 -14.17 6.94
N ASN A 30 9.38 -13.47 6.14
CA ASN A 30 8.63 -14.08 5.02
C ASN A 30 9.32 -13.95 3.66
N ILE A 31 10.44 -13.22 3.56
CA ILE A 31 11.10 -13.01 2.26
C ILE A 31 11.71 -14.32 1.75
N GLY A 32 12.29 -15.12 2.62
CA GLY A 32 12.92 -16.39 2.26
C GLY A 32 11.94 -17.49 1.81
N SER A 33 10.65 -17.36 2.14
CA SER A 33 9.60 -18.32 1.79
C SER A 33 8.78 -17.90 0.56
N LEU A 34 9.09 -16.75 -0.05
CA LEU A 34 8.38 -16.26 -1.22
C LEU A 34 8.74 -17.10 -2.45
N THR A 35 7.73 -17.70 -3.08
CA THR A 35 7.90 -18.53 -4.28
C THR A 35 7.33 -17.82 -5.52
N GLU A 36 7.75 -18.27 -6.71
CA GLU A 36 7.17 -17.79 -7.97
C GLU A 36 5.64 -18.02 -8.03
N ALA A 37 5.15 -19.11 -7.43
CA ALA A 37 3.72 -19.40 -7.36
C ALA A 37 2.95 -18.34 -6.56
N HIS A 38 3.52 -17.80 -5.48
CA HIS A 38 2.92 -16.70 -4.72
C HIS A 38 2.80 -15.43 -5.58
N LEU A 39 3.83 -15.11 -6.37
CA LEU A 39 3.84 -13.94 -7.25
C LEU A 39 2.81 -14.07 -8.37
N LYS A 40 2.75 -15.23 -9.04
CA LYS A 40 1.75 -15.51 -10.07
C LYS A 40 0.34 -15.39 -9.51
N SER A 41 0.08 -16.02 -8.37
CA SER A 41 -1.21 -15.93 -7.68
C SER A 41 -1.57 -14.48 -7.32
N TYR A 42 -0.61 -13.68 -6.88
CA TYR A 42 -0.85 -12.28 -6.56
C TYR A 42 -1.23 -11.47 -7.80
N VAL A 43 -0.53 -11.66 -8.93
CA VAL A 43 -0.85 -11.02 -10.20
C VAL A 43 -2.24 -11.43 -10.67
N ASP A 44 -2.54 -12.73 -10.69
CA ASP A 44 -3.82 -13.27 -11.17
C ASP A 44 -5.05 -12.78 -10.38
N VAL A 45 -4.84 -12.41 -9.12
CA VAL A 45 -5.88 -11.96 -8.19
C VAL A 45 -5.99 -10.43 -8.10
N ASN A 46 -4.91 -9.68 -8.38
CA ASN A 46 -4.87 -8.23 -8.17
C ASN A 46 -4.78 -7.42 -9.48
N TYR A 47 -4.26 -7.97 -10.57
CA TYR A 47 -4.04 -7.28 -11.84
C TYR A 47 -5.22 -7.56 -12.79
N THR A 48 -6.40 -7.09 -12.40
CA THR A 48 -7.64 -7.22 -13.18
C THR A 48 -8.05 -5.87 -13.77
N ALA A 49 -8.85 -5.90 -14.83
CA ALA A 49 -9.25 -4.69 -15.57
C ALA A 49 -9.92 -3.62 -14.68
N GLU A 50 -10.72 -4.03 -13.70
CA GLU A 50 -11.48 -3.18 -12.78
C GLU A 50 -10.61 -2.58 -11.66
N ASN A 51 -9.40 -3.11 -11.46
CA ASN A 51 -8.45 -2.65 -10.45
C ASN A 51 -7.25 -1.91 -11.06
N MET A 52 -7.32 -1.58 -12.35
CA MET A 52 -6.26 -0.87 -13.08
C MET A 52 -6.83 0.42 -13.69
N VAL A 53 -6.05 1.49 -13.60
CA VAL A 53 -6.34 2.77 -14.25
C VAL A 53 -5.12 3.19 -15.06
N ILE A 54 -5.32 3.52 -16.33
CA ILE A 54 -4.27 4.06 -17.19
C ILE A 54 -4.39 5.58 -17.20
N ALA A 55 -3.38 6.24 -16.67
CA ALA A 55 -3.27 7.70 -16.66
C ALA A 55 -2.19 8.15 -17.64
N ALA A 56 -2.51 9.10 -18.51
CA ALA A 56 -1.57 9.71 -19.43
C ALA A 56 -1.81 11.23 -19.47
N SER A 57 -0.73 12.01 -19.55
CA SER A 57 -0.77 13.47 -19.58
C SER A 57 0.24 14.00 -20.59
N GLY A 58 -0.12 15.04 -21.34
CA GLY A 58 0.70 15.63 -22.40
C GLY A 58 -0.08 15.95 -23.68
N PRO A 59 0.60 16.26 -24.80
CA PRO A 59 -0.03 16.57 -26.10
C PRO A 59 -0.53 15.28 -26.79
N LEU A 60 -1.56 14.67 -26.21
CA LEU A 60 -2.16 13.43 -26.69
C LEU A 60 -3.65 13.63 -26.96
N LYS A 61 -4.20 12.88 -27.91
CA LYS A 61 -5.64 12.80 -28.11
C LYS A 61 -6.20 11.59 -27.36
N HIS A 62 -7.26 11.81 -26.60
CA HIS A 62 -7.91 10.76 -25.82
C HIS A 62 -8.30 9.54 -26.67
N GLU A 63 -8.86 9.76 -27.86
CA GLU A 63 -9.30 8.69 -28.76
C GLU A 63 -8.14 7.80 -29.24
N GLU A 64 -6.98 8.40 -29.55
CA GLU A 64 -5.79 7.66 -29.96
C GLU A 64 -5.25 6.81 -28.80
N LEU A 65 -5.26 7.37 -27.58
CA LEU A 65 -4.89 6.64 -26.36
C LEU A 65 -5.83 5.47 -26.10
N VAL A 66 -7.15 5.67 -26.16
CA VAL A 66 -8.13 4.60 -25.91
C VAL A 66 -7.99 3.48 -26.93
N LYS A 67 -7.74 3.78 -28.22
CA LYS A 67 -7.49 2.77 -29.25
C LYS A 67 -6.26 1.92 -28.94
N LEU A 68 -5.14 2.57 -28.58
CA LEU A 68 -3.89 1.88 -28.25
C LEU A 68 -4.05 1.02 -26.98
N VAL A 69 -4.68 1.57 -25.96
CA VAL A 69 -4.95 0.87 -24.70
C VAL A 69 -5.85 -0.34 -24.93
N SER A 70 -6.92 -0.18 -25.71
CA SER A 70 -7.83 -1.29 -26.02
C SER A 70 -7.12 -2.40 -26.80
N ALA A 71 -6.22 -2.05 -27.72
CA ALA A 71 -5.45 -3.02 -28.49
C ALA A 71 -4.42 -3.78 -27.62
N SER A 72 -3.73 -3.09 -26.71
CA SER A 72 -2.66 -3.68 -25.89
C SER A 72 -3.15 -4.38 -24.63
N PHE A 73 -4.20 -3.84 -24.00
CA PHE A 73 -4.68 -4.28 -22.68
C PHE A 73 -6.09 -4.89 -22.73
N GLY A 74 -6.70 -5.02 -23.90
CA GLY A 74 -8.04 -5.61 -24.06
C GLY A 74 -8.15 -7.09 -23.67
N SER A 75 -7.03 -7.79 -23.50
CA SER A 75 -6.96 -9.19 -23.06
C SER A 75 -6.75 -9.37 -21.56
N ILE A 76 -6.65 -8.28 -20.78
CA ILE A 76 -6.57 -8.36 -19.31
C ILE A 76 -7.82 -9.04 -18.78
N LYS A 77 -7.63 -9.96 -17.83
CA LYS A 77 -8.71 -10.67 -17.16
C LYS A 77 -9.63 -9.70 -16.43
N ALA A 78 -10.93 -9.81 -16.69
CA ALA A 78 -11.96 -9.17 -15.87
C ALA A 78 -12.01 -9.83 -14.48
N GLY A 79 -12.12 -9.01 -13.45
CA GLY A 79 -12.20 -9.36 -12.05
C GLY A 79 -13.44 -8.77 -11.39
N ALA A 80 -13.75 -9.24 -10.18
CA ALA A 80 -14.75 -8.56 -9.37
C ALA A 80 -14.16 -7.26 -8.80
N PRO A 81 -14.92 -6.15 -8.77
CA PRO A 81 -14.48 -4.95 -8.07
C PRO A 81 -14.21 -5.31 -6.61
N LYS A 82 -12.98 -5.04 -6.15
CA LYS A 82 -12.63 -5.29 -4.75
C LYS A 82 -13.33 -4.25 -3.89
N SER A 83 -14.28 -4.72 -3.08
CA SER A 83 -14.73 -3.95 -1.92
C SER A 83 -13.52 -3.72 -1.03
N GLY A 84 -13.22 -2.47 -0.69
CA GLY A 84 -12.22 -2.16 0.32
C GLY A 84 -12.52 -2.96 1.59
N THR A 85 -11.47 -3.39 2.29
CA THR A 85 -11.63 -3.80 3.68
C THR A 85 -12.30 -2.65 4.43
N GLY A 86 -13.24 -2.95 5.33
CA GLY A 86 -13.95 -1.92 6.09
C GLY A 86 -13.02 -0.92 6.77
N LYS A 87 -13.56 0.21 7.24
CA LYS A 87 -12.77 1.28 7.87
C LYS A 87 -11.81 0.68 8.92
N PRO A 88 -10.49 0.95 8.82
CA PRO A 88 -9.56 0.46 9.81
C PRO A 88 -9.79 1.16 11.16
N TYR A 89 -9.65 0.42 12.25
CA TYR A 89 -9.77 0.98 13.59
C TYR A 89 -8.44 1.62 14.00
N PHE A 90 -8.49 2.89 14.38
CA PHE A 90 -7.34 3.57 14.97
C PHE A 90 -7.26 3.22 16.46
N CYS A 91 -6.13 2.66 16.87
CA CYS A 91 -5.82 2.38 18.27
C CYS A 91 -4.80 3.40 18.76
N GLY A 92 -5.17 4.22 19.75
CA GLY A 92 -4.21 5.06 20.46
C GLY A 92 -3.23 4.18 21.24
N ALA A 93 -2.00 4.07 20.76
CA ALA A 93 -0.98 3.21 21.32
C ALA A 93 0.41 3.81 21.17
N GLU A 94 1.34 3.36 22.02
CA GLU A 94 2.75 3.75 21.96
C GLU A 94 3.64 2.56 21.59
N LEU A 95 4.70 2.85 20.83
CA LEU A 95 5.76 1.92 20.53
C LEU A 95 7.11 2.59 20.82
N LEU A 96 7.75 2.15 21.90
CA LEU A 96 9.06 2.68 22.30
C LEU A 96 10.16 1.71 21.89
N TYR A 97 11.02 2.15 20.97
CA TYR A 97 12.26 1.45 20.64
C TYR A 97 13.43 2.29 21.13
N ARG A 98 13.98 1.91 22.30
CA ARG A 98 15.14 2.57 22.89
C ARG A 98 16.42 1.93 22.39
N ASN A 99 17.31 2.74 21.84
CA ASN A 99 18.66 2.34 21.45
C ASN A 99 19.64 3.45 21.84
N ASP A 100 20.34 3.26 22.95
CA ASP A 100 21.27 4.25 23.51
C ASP A 100 22.58 4.33 22.70
N GLU A 101 22.87 3.33 21.85
CA GLU A 101 24.03 3.31 20.95
C GLU A 101 23.79 4.12 19.66
N MET A 102 22.56 4.58 19.42
CA MET A 102 22.16 5.29 18.21
C MET A 102 22.65 6.75 18.15
N GLY A 103 23.41 7.19 19.17
CA GLY A 103 23.92 8.55 19.31
C GLY A 103 22.98 9.47 20.08
N PRO A 104 23.22 10.80 20.06
CA PRO A 104 22.53 11.76 20.92
C PRO A 104 21.13 12.16 20.44
N THR A 105 20.56 11.45 19.45
CA THR A 105 19.33 11.85 18.76
C THR A 105 18.20 10.87 19.01
N ALA A 106 17.03 11.41 19.38
CA ALA A 106 15.78 10.67 19.42
C ALA A 106 14.91 11.03 18.20
N TYR A 107 14.16 10.05 17.70
CA TYR A 107 13.20 10.23 16.61
C TYR A 107 11.82 9.81 17.11
N ILE A 108 10.85 10.70 16.97
CA ILE A 108 9.49 10.53 17.50
C ILE A 108 8.50 10.93 16.41
N ALA A 109 7.45 10.14 16.23
CA ALA A 109 6.28 10.52 15.45
C ALA A 109 5.01 10.31 16.30
N VAL A 110 4.08 11.26 16.18
CA VAL A 110 2.81 11.27 16.89
C VAL A 110 1.72 11.58 15.88
N GLY A 111 0.62 10.86 15.95
CA GLY A 111 -0.53 11.04 15.05
C GLY A 111 -1.85 10.77 15.74
N TRP A 112 -2.91 11.28 15.15
CA TRP A 112 -4.30 11.05 15.56
C TRP A 112 -5.07 10.40 14.40
N GLU A 113 -6.25 9.86 14.69
CA GLU A 113 -7.14 9.35 13.65
C GLU A 113 -7.52 10.48 12.68
N GLY A 114 -7.16 10.30 11.42
CA GLY A 114 -7.56 11.20 10.33
C GLY A 114 -8.93 10.85 9.76
N VAL A 115 -9.29 11.54 8.67
CA VAL A 115 -10.53 11.31 7.94
C VAL A 115 -10.28 10.51 6.65
N PRO A 116 -11.24 9.70 6.18
CA PRO A 116 -11.10 8.99 4.91
C PRO A 116 -11.13 9.95 3.71
N TRP A 117 -10.61 9.50 2.56
CA TRP A 117 -10.57 10.29 1.31
C TRP A 117 -11.92 10.93 0.88
N ARG A 118 -13.05 10.28 1.21
CA ARG A 118 -14.40 10.76 0.87
C ARG A 118 -15.06 11.60 1.96
N SER A 119 -14.31 11.97 3.01
CA SER A 119 -14.82 12.92 4.01
C SER A 119 -15.09 14.27 3.33
N PRO A 120 -16.18 14.98 3.70
CA PRO A 120 -16.46 16.33 3.22
C PRO A 120 -15.35 17.32 3.60
#